data_AF-A0A7C0ZUX2-F1
#
_entry.id   AF-A0A7C0ZUX2-F1
#
_cell.length_a   1.000
_cell.length_b   1.000
_cell.length_c   1.000
_cell.angle_alpha   90.00
_cell.angle_beta   90.00
_cell.angle_gamma   90.00
#
_symmetry.space_group_name_H-M   'P 1'
#
loop_
_entity.id
_entity.type
_entity.pdbx_description
1 polymer ?
#
loop_
_entity_poly.entity_id
_entity_poly.type
_entity_poly.pdbx_seq_one_letter_code
_entity_poly.pdbx_strand_id
1 'polypeptide(L)' 'MKVIKTKARRAFTPTKIPGADCVINQYVGCQHACRYCYAKFMCKWYD' A
#
# COMPACT_ATOMS: atom_id res chain seq x y z
N MET A 1 21.13 -7.68 12.24
CA MET A 1 20.16 -7.04 11.34
C MET A 1 20.85 -6.74 10.01
N LYS A 2 20.47 -7.41 8.91
CA LYS A 2 21.11 -7.24 7.61
C LYS A 2 20.38 -6.14 6.84
N VAL A 3 21.03 -5.00 6.59
CA VAL A 3 20.42 -3.88 5.86
C VAL A 3 20.49 -4.18 4.36
N ILE A 4 19.33 -4.37 3.74
CA ILE A 4 19.21 -4.53 2.29
C ILE A 4 18.95 -3.15 1.70
N LYS A 5 19.83 -2.68 0.81
CA LYS A 5 19.66 -1.40 0.11
C LYS A 5 19.08 -1.67 -1.28
N THR A 6 17.96 -1.03 -1.59
CA THR A 6 17.32 -1.12 -2.90
C THR A 6 16.87 0.27 -3.33
N LYS A 7 17.10 0.62 -4.60
CA LYS A 7 16.68 1.91 -5.14
C LYS A 7 15.20 1.85 -5.49
N ALA A 8 14.39 2.70 -4.87
CA ALA A 8 12.98 2.79 -5.22
C ALA A 8 12.82 3.33 -6.64
N ARG A 9 11.97 2.69 -7.45
CA ARG A 9 11.72 3.10 -8.84
C ARG A 9 10.89 4.39 -8.93
N ARG A 10 10.06 4.66 -7.92
CA ARG A 10 9.22 5.86 -7.75
C ARG A 10 8.82 5.99 -6.29
N ALA A 11 8.62 7.22 -5.80
CA ALA A 11 8.20 7.48 -4.42
C ALA A 11 6.73 7.12 -4.18
N PHE A 12 5.85 7.43 -5.15
CA PHE A 12 4.42 7.15 -5.09
C PHE A 12 3.93 6.43 -6.34
N THR A 13 2.79 5.73 -6.21
CA THR A 13 2.14 5.08 -7.34
C THR A 13 1.19 6.08 -8.03
N PRO A 14 1.22 6.22 -9.36
CA PRO A 14 0.28 7.07 -10.07
C PRO A 14 -1.15 6.53 -9.95
N THR A 15 -2.13 7.43 -9.90
CA THR A 15 -3.55 7.07 -9.78
C THR A 15 -4.31 7.30 -11.09
N LYS A 16 -5.43 6.61 -11.24
CA LYS A 16 -6.39 6.83 -12.33
C LYS A 16 -7.57 7.72 -11.91
N ILE A 17 -7.56 8.21 -10.68
CA ILE A 17 -8.61 9.08 -10.15
C ILE A 17 -8.45 10.47 -10.80
N PRO A 18 -9.48 10.99 -11.48
CA PRO A 18 -9.44 12.34 -12.04
C PRO A 18 -9.13 13.38 -10.95
N GLY A 19 -8.18 14.28 -11.22
CA GLY A 19 -7.79 15.35 -10.30
C GLY A 19 -6.74 14.96 -9.24
N ALA A 20 -6.17 13.75 -9.31
CA ALA A 20 -5.06 13.35 -8.45
C ALA A 20 -3.93 12.72 -9.28
N ASP A 21 -2.67 13.06 -8.94
CA ASP A 21 -1.49 12.56 -9.67
C ASP A 21 -0.98 11.23 -9.13
N CYS A 22 -1.08 11.04 -7.81
CA CYS A 22 -0.57 9.85 -7.14
C CYS A 22 -1.45 9.41 -5.96
N VAL A 23 -1.26 8.16 -5.54
CA VAL A 23 -1.96 7.56 -4.40
C VAL A 23 -0.96 7.00 -3.39
N ILE A 24 -1.25 7.24 -2.12
CA ILE A 24 -0.64 6.54 -0.99
C ILE A 24 -1.55 5.35 -0.69
N ASN A 25 -1.09 4.14 -1.04
CA ASN A 25 -1.83 2.93 -0.72
C ASN A 25 -1.55 2.53 0.74
N GLN A 26 -2.49 2.83 1.63
CA GLN A 26 -2.41 2.53 3.06
C GLN A 26 -2.94 1.12 3.42
N TYR A 27 -3.19 0.26 2.44
CA TYR A 27 -3.87 -1.02 2.67
C TYR A 27 -3.01 -2.08 3.36
N VAL A 28 -1.72 -1.81 3.60
CA VAL A 28 -0.78 -2.69 4.31
C VAL A 28 -0.28 -2.02 5.58
N GLY A 29 -0.23 -2.76 6.69
CA GLY A 29 0.42 -2.30 7.93
C GLY A 29 -0.48 -1.63 8.98
N CYS A 30 -1.81 -1.75 8.87
CA CYS A 30 -2.72 -1.27 9.91
C CYS A 30 -2.74 -2.20 11.14
N GLN A 31 -2.54 -1.64 12.34
CA GLN A 31 -2.47 -2.39 13.59
C GLN A 31 -3.84 -2.89 14.09
N HIS A 32 -4.95 -2.35 13.59
CA HIS A 32 -6.29 -2.67 14.09
C HIS A 32 -6.79 -4.08 13.73
N ALA A 33 -6.22 -4.71 12.70
CA ALA A 33 -6.55 -6.08 12.26
C ALA A 33 -8.06 -6.41 12.18
N CYS A 34 -8.90 -5.43 11.81
CA CYS A 34 -10.36 -5.60 11.88
C CYS A 34 -10.86 -6.72 10.97
N ARG A 35 -11.75 -7.57 11.49
CA ARG A 35 -12.35 -8.69 10.72
C ARG A 35 -13.16 -8.24 9.50
N TYR A 36 -13.69 -7.02 9.56
CA TYR A 36 -14.50 -6.39 8.51
C TYR A 36 -13.72 -5.35 7.69
N CYS A 37 -12.39 -5.31 7.80
CA CYS A 37 -11.59 -4.31 7.10
C CYS A 37 -11.73 -4.45 5.58
N TYR A 38 -12.28 -3.46 4.88
CA TYR A 38 -12.40 -3.54 3.41
C TYR A 38 -11.03 -3.64 2.72
N ALA A 39 -9.99 -3.04 3.32
CA ALA A 39 -8.63 -3.06 2.79
C ALA A 39 -8.04 -4.47 2.74
N LYS A 40 -8.53 -5.39 3.59
CA LYS A 40 -8.19 -6.83 3.55
C LYS A 40 -8.53 -7.45 2.19
N PHE A 41 -9.66 -7.06 1.59
CA PHE A 41 -10.09 -7.57 0.29
C PHE A 41 -9.38 -6.86 -0.88
N MET A 42 -8.93 -5.62 -0.68
CA MET A 42 -8.22 -4.84 -1.70
C MET A 42 -6.74 -5.25 -1.81
N CYS A 43 -6.17 -5.82 -0.76
CA CYS A 43 -4.79 -6.33 -0.75
C CYS A 43 -4.70 -7.67 -1.48
N LYS A 44 -3.87 -7.70 -2.55
CA LYS A 44 -3.56 -8.93 -3.30
C LYS A 44 -2.83 -9.99 -2.47
N TRP A 45 -2.19 -9.60 -1.38
CA TRP A 45 -1.34 -10.45 -0.52
C TRP A 45 -1.90 -10.41 0.90
N TYR A 46 -2.89 -11.26 1.19
CA TYR A 46 -3.46 -11.35 2.53
C TYR A 46 -3.23 -12.72 3.22
N ASP A 47 -2.49 -13.64 2.59
CA ASP A 47 -2.04 -14.89 3.23
C ASP A 47 -0.53 -14.86 3.52
#